data_AF-K9RRB3-F1
#
_entry.id   AF-K9RRB3-F1
#
_cell.length_a   1.000
_cell.length_b   1.000
_cell.length_c   1.000
_cell.angle_alpha   90.00
_cell.angle_beta   90.00
_cell.angle_gamma   90.00
#
_symmetry.space_group_name_H-M   'P 1'
#
loop_
_entity.id
_entity.type
_entity.pdbx_description
1 polymer ?
#
loop_
_entity_poly.entity_id
_entity_poly.type
_entity_poly.pdbx_seq_one_letter_code
_entity_poly.pdbx_strand_id
1 'polypeptide(L)'
;MNEEIFEACVQYNDLVGSVSADNSDQSSIYKWLDDRKLRNSNELVYGIELSIRENDGEELVNPVPVVLLLVADETQKTLSKKIADGQVPINVRRIETLMTLPEFLSLFKRFNLTLSPNQNWQSLRGSEFKGILEGVRYQYQDSQDF
;
A
#
# COMPACT_ATOMS: atom_id res chain seq x y z
N MET A 1 -8.83 -8.97 -22.02
CA MET A 1 -7.67 -8.24 -21.49
C MET A 1 -8.25 -6.95 -20.96
N ASN A 2 -8.21 -6.72 -19.64
CA ASN A 2 -8.81 -5.53 -19.04
C ASN A 2 -7.70 -4.50 -18.83
N GLU A 3 -7.91 -3.28 -19.31
CA GLU A 3 -7.05 -2.13 -19.03
C GLU A 3 -7.61 -1.41 -17.81
N GLU A 4 -6.78 -1.19 -16.79
CA GLU A 4 -7.15 -0.50 -15.55
C GLU A 4 -6.11 0.58 -15.25
N ILE A 5 -6.58 1.75 -14.81
CA ILE A 5 -5.70 2.81 -14.32
C ILE A 5 -5.33 2.45 -12.87
N PHE A 6 -4.03 2.23 -12.64
CA PHE A 6 -3.51 2.03 -11.29
C PHE A 6 -3.00 3.37 -10.75
N GLU A 7 -3.74 3.97 -9.83
CA GLU A 7 -3.39 5.22 -9.14
C GLU A 7 -3.43 5.00 -7.63
N ALA A 8 -2.48 5.60 -6.90
CA ALA A 8 -2.51 5.58 -5.45
C ALA A 8 -3.68 6.47 -4.96
N CYS A 9 -4.76 5.86 -4.51
CA CYS A 9 -5.95 6.57 -4.03
C CYS A 9 -6.55 5.88 -2.79
N VAL A 10 -7.50 6.57 -2.14
CA VAL A 10 -8.40 5.96 -1.17
C VAL A 10 -9.75 5.71 -1.82
N GLN A 11 -10.48 4.71 -1.32
CA GLN A 11 -11.80 4.36 -1.84
C GLN A 11 -12.77 5.55 -1.69
N TYR A 12 -13.55 5.81 -2.75
CA TYR A 12 -14.56 6.89 -2.85
C TYR A 12 -14.06 8.35 -2.77
N ASN A 13 -12.75 8.59 -2.62
CA ASN A 13 -12.13 9.92 -2.67
C ASN A 13 -12.74 10.97 -1.71
N ASP A 14 -13.43 10.52 -0.66
CA ASP A 14 -13.99 11.37 0.40
C ASP A 14 -12.87 11.94 1.30
N LEU A 15 -11.80 11.16 1.43
CA LEU A 15 -10.53 11.58 2.01
C LEU A 15 -9.49 11.70 0.89
N VAL A 16 -8.52 12.57 1.07
CA VAL A 16 -7.33 12.68 0.22
C VAL A 16 -6.12 12.69 1.12
N GLY A 17 -5.07 12.00 0.71
CA GLY A 17 -3.92 11.78 1.56
C GLY A 17 -2.70 11.30 0.80
N SER A 18 -1.65 11.01 1.55
CA SER A 18 -0.45 10.35 1.02
C SER A 18 -0.13 9.13 1.87
N VAL A 19 0.32 8.09 1.19
CA VAL A 19 0.87 6.88 1.83
C VAL A 19 2.34 6.85 1.50
N SER A 20 3.17 6.63 2.51
CA SER A 20 4.58 6.36 2.32
C SER A 20 4.97 5.13 3.12
N ALA A 21 5.73 4.25 2.47
CA ALA A 21 6.29 3.07 3.11
C ALA A 21 7.78 3.01 2.80
N ASP A 22 8.58 2.80 3.83
CA ASP A 22 10.00 2.50 3.67
C ASP A 22 10.14 1.03 3.30
N ASN A 23 10.59 0.81 2.07
CA ASN A 23 10.90 -0.49 1.51
C ASN A 23 12.38 -0.54 1.09
N SER A 24 13.27 0.01 1.93
CA SER A 24 14.73 0.09 1.69
C SER A 24 15.32 -1.24 1.23
N ASP A 25 14.74 -2.34 1.68
CA ASP A 25 15.12 -3.69 1.32
C ASP A 25 13.86 -4.42 0.83
N GLN A 26 13.49 -4.31 -0.46
CA GLN A 26 12.35 -5.01 -1.11
C GLN A 26 12.29 -6.53 -0.84
N SER A 27 13.31 -7.07 -0.18
CA SER A 27 13.41 -8.40 0.40
C SER A 27 12.13 -8.90 1.09
N SER A 28 11.41 -8.11 1.89
CA SER A 28 10.28 -8.63 2.67
C SER A 28 9.13 -9.11 1.79
N ILE A 29 8.72 -8.31 0.81
CA ILE A 29 7.65 -8.70 -0.12
C ILE A 29 8.08 -9.79 -1.10
N TYR A 30 9.31 -9.72 -1.63
CA TYR A 30 9.81 -10.77 -2.50
C TYR A 30 9.93 -12.10 -1.77
N LYS A 31 10.45 -12.09 -0.53
CA LYS A 31 10.48 -13.27 0.33
C LYS A 31 9.09 -13.83 0.56
N TRP A 32 8.12 -12.98 0.92
CA TRP A 32 6.74 -13.42 1.16
C TRP A 32 6.14 -14.12 -0.06
N LEU A 33 6.38 -13.59 -1.26
CA LEU A 33 5.92 -14.15 -2.53
C LEU A 33 6.64 -15.44 -2.91
N ASP A 34 7.96 -15.48 -2.75
CA ASP A 34 8.82 -16.62 -3.10
C ASP A 34 8.52 -17.82 -2.18
N ASP A 35 8.38 -17.59 -0.88
CA ASP A 35 8.01 -18.63 0.11
C ASP A 35 6.66 -19.29 -0.24
N ARG A 36 5.77 -18.54 -0.91
CA ARG A 36 4.44 -19.00 -1.37
C ARG A 36 4.41 -19.46 -2.83
N LYS A 37 5.56 -19.41 -3.54
CA LYS A 37 5.68 -19.75 -4.97
C LYS A 37 4.73 -18.94 -5.87
N LEU A 38 4.47 -17.70 -5.47
CA LEU A 38 3.57 -16.78 -6.19
C LEU A 38 4.30 -15.88 -7.18
N ARG A 39 5.64 -15.86 -7.17
CA ARG A 39 6.49 -15.03 -8.02
C ARG A 39 7.55 -15.86 -8.75
N ASN A 40 7.85 -15.45 -9.98
CA ASN A 40 8.99 -15.92 -10.76
C ASN A 40 10.22 -15.03 -10.51
N SER A 41 11.43 -15.58 -10.58
CA SER A 41 12.66 -14.84 -10.25
C SER A 41 12.93 -13.61 -11.12
N ASN A 42 12.37 -13.56 -12.33
CA ASN A 42 12.48 -12.45 -13.28
C ASN A 42 11.37 -11.39 -13.12
N GLU A 43 10.51 -11.50 -12.11
CA GLU A 43 9.42 -10.56 -11.88
C GLU A 43 9.73 -9.56 -10.77
N LEU A 44 9.43 -8.30 -11.06
CA LEU A 44 9.44 -7.17 -10.12
C LEU A 44 8.03 -6.91 -9.61
N VAL A 45 7.87 -6.62 -8.31
CA VAL A 45 6.63 -6.05 -7.78
C VAL A 45 6.57 -4.57 -8.15
N TYR A 46 5.56 -4.20 -8.92
CA TYR A 46 5.34 -2.84 -9.41
C TYR A 46 4.24 -2.10 -8.66
N GLY A 47 3.24 -2.81 -8.15
CA GLY A 47 2.12 -2.22 -7.41
C GLY A 47 1.62 -3.14 -6.30
N ILE A 48 1.13 -2.53 -5.24
CA ILE A 48 0.47 -3.19 -4.11
C ILE A 48 -0.81 -2.42 -3.83
N GLU A 49 -1.93 -3.11 -3.74
CA GLU A 49 -3.21 -2.55 -3.32
C GLU A 49 -3.74 -3.38 -2.15
N LEU A 50 -4.18 -2.68 -1.11
CA LEU A 50 -4.93 -3.24 0.00
C LEU A 50 -6.35 -2.70 -0.08
N SER A 51 -7.34 -3.57 -0.17
CA SER A 51 -8.75 -3.16 -0.25
C SER A 51 -9.48 -3.60 1.02
N ILE A 52 -9.87 -2.66 1.86
CA ILE A 52 -10.75 -2.91 3.00
C ILE A 52 -12.18 -2.61 2.55
N ARG A 53 -13.05 -3.61 2.58
CA ARG A 53 -14.47 -3.47 2.22
C ARG A 53 -15.23 -2.75 3.33
N GLU A 54 -16.44 -2.32 3.02
CA GLU A 54 -17.39 -1.69 3.95
C GLU A 54 -17.41 -2.45 5.29
N ASN A 55 -17.03 -1.75 6.36
CA ASN A 55 -17.26 -2.17 7.73
C ASN A 55 -18.29 -1.21 8.31
N ASP A 56 -19.53 -1.65 8.51
CA ASP A 56 -20.64 -0.83 8.99
C ASP A 56 -20.51 -0.47 10.49
N GLY A 57 -19.36 0.07 10.89
CA GLY A 57 -18.97 0.25 12.29
C GLY A 57 -18.53 -1.04 12.99
N GLU A 58 -18.51 -2.16 12.28
CA GLU A 58 -18.10 -3.46 12.79
C GLU A 58 -16.57 -3.63 12.82
N GLU A 59 -16.11 -4.60 13.62
CA GLU A 59 -14.71 -5.01 13.64
C GLU A 59 -14.27 -5.48 12.24
N LEU A 60 -13.04 -5.12 11.85
CA LEU A 60 -12.51 -5.45 10.54
C LEU A 60 -12.48 -6.97 10.33
N VAL A 61 -13.06 -7.42 9.23
CA VAL A 61 -12.91 -8.81 8.78
C VAL A 61 -11.47 -9.01 8.29
N ASN A 62 -10.74 -9.88 8.99
CA ASN A 62 -9.36 -10.24 8.75
C ASN A 62 -9.32 -11.76 8.42
N PRO A 63 -8.68 -12.23 7.33
CA PRO A 63 -7.77 -11.52 6.42
C PRO A 63 -8.46 -10.61 5.40
N VAL A 64 -7.68 -9.66 4.89
CA VAL A 64 -8.09 -8.64 3.91
C VAL A 64 -7.57 -8.96 2.50
N PRO A 65 -8.32 -8.62 1.44
CA PRO A 65 -7.85 -8.73 0.06
C PRO A 65 -6.64 -7.82 -0.22
N VAL A 66 -5.62 -8.41 -0.83
CA VAL A 66 -4.44 -7.71 -1.32
C VAL A 66 -4.21 -8.08 -2.78
N VAL A 67 -3.95 -7.08 -3.60
CA VAL A 67 -3.58 -7.23 -5.01
C VAL A 67 -2.12 -6.84 -5.19
N LEU A 68 -1.38 -7.67 -5.90
CA LEU A 68 0.01 -7.40 -6.28
C LEU A 68 0.11 -7.37 -7.81
N LEU A 69 0.74 -6.33 -8.33
CA LEU A 69 1.03 -6.18 -9.75
C LEU A 69 2.51 -6.48 -10.00
N LEU A 70 2.78 -7.46 -10.84
CA LEU A 70 4.13 -7.89 -11.17
C LEU A 70 4.45 -7.65 -12.64
N VAL A 71 5.70 -7.29 -12.92
CA VAL A 71 6.21 -7.08 -14.28
C VAL A 71 7.39 -8.01 -14.51
N ALA A 72 7.35 -8.81 -15.57
CA ALA A 72 8.42 -9.73 -15.93
C ALA A 72 9.47 -9.05 -16.81
N ASP A 73 10.73 -9.49 -16.66
CA ASP A 73 11.87 -9.12 -17.52
C ASP A 73 12.14 -7.61 -17.60
N GLU A 74 11.77 -6.87 -16.55
CA GLU A 74 11.98 -5.43 -16.43
C GLU A 74 12.73 -5.07 -15.15
N THR A 75 13.43 -3.95 -15.21
CA THR A 75 13.97 -3.26 -14.02
C THR A 75 13.13 -2.04 -13.72
N GLN A 76 13.18 -1.51 -12.49
CA GLN A 76 12.52 -0.24 -12.17
C GLN A 76 12.93 0.87 -13.15
N LYS A 77 14.24 0.97 -13.46
CA LYS A 77 14.78 2.00 -14.36
C LYS A 77 14.24 1.89 -15.78
N THR A 78 14.21 0.67 -16.34
CA THR A 78 13.71 0.45 -17.71
C THR A 78 12.22 0.72 -17.81
N LEU A 79 11.46 0.29 -16.79
CA LEU A 79 10.03 0.50 -16.72
C LEU A 79 9.67 1.98 -16.56
N SER A 80 10.34 2.70 -15.66
CA SER A 80 10.15 4.15 -15.52
C SER A 80 10.44 4.91 -16.82
N LYS A 81 11.47 4.49 -17.57
CA LYS A 81 11.78 5.08 -18.87
C LYS A 81 10.68 4.80 -19.90
N LYS A 82 10.21 3.55 -20.01
CA LYS A 82 9.10 3.18 -20.92
C LYS A 82 7.86 4.04 -20.68
N ILE A 83 7.49 4.23 -19.41
CA ILE A 83 6.34 5.05 -19.04
C ILE A 83 6.57 6.52 -19.39
N ALA A 84 7.74 7.08 -19.09
CA ALA A 84 8.08 8.45 -19.45
C ALA A 84 8.09 8.69 -20.97
N ASP A 85 8.48 7.68 -21.74
CA ASP A 85 8.48 7.70 -23.22
C ASP A 85 7.08 7.42 -23.81
N GLY A 86 6.03 7.28 -22.98
CA GLY A 86 4.65 7.07 -23.42
C GLY A 86 4.33 5.64 -23.88
N GLN A 87 5.18 4.66 -23.56
CA GLN A 87 4.96 3.25 -23.90
C GLN A 87 4.02 2.58 -22.89
N VAL A 88 2.75 2.98 -22.93
CA VAL A 88 1.66 2.48 -22.09
C VAL A 88 0.50 1.99 -22.98
N PRO A 89 -0.34 1.03 -22.53
CA PRO A 89 -0.33 0.35 -21.24
C PRO A 89 0.82 -0.65 -21.06
N ILE A 90 1.23 -0.88 -19.82
CA ILE A 90 2.24 -1.90 -19.46
C ILE A 90 1.54 -3.22 -19.17
N ASN A 91 2.06 -4.33 -19.71
CA ASN A 91 1.61 -5.66 -19.36
C ASN A 91 2.06 -6.02 -17.94
N VAL A 92 1.08 -6.28 -17.07
CA VAL A 92 1.30 -6.70 -15.68
C VAL A 92 0.66 -8.05 -15.43
N ARG A 93 1.24 -8.86 -14.54
CA ARG A 93 0.58 -10.02 -13.94
C ARG A 93 -0.04 -9.61 -12.61
N ARG A 94 -1.35 -9.82 -12.50
CA ARG A 94 -2.11 -9.49 -11.31
C ARG A 94 -2.26 -10.73 -10.42
N ILE A 95 -1.86 -10.61 -9.15
CA ILE A 95 -2.05 -11.64 -8.12
C ILE A 95 -3.05 -11.12 -7.11
N GLU A 96 -4.16 -11.82 -6.95
CA GLU A 96 -5.06 -11.64 -5.82
C GLU A 96 -4.70 -12.62 -4.71
N THR A 97 -4.64 -12.14 -3.48
CA THR A 97 -4.39 -12.97 -2.32
C THR A 97 -5.06 -12.39 -1.07
N LEU A 98 -5.05 -13.16 0.01
CA LEU A 98 -5.53 -12.74 1.31
C LEU A 98 -4.32 -12.60 2.24
N MET A 99 -4.25 -11.49 2.97
CA MET A 99 -3.24 -11.27 4.00
C MET A 99 -3.93 -10.81 5.27
N THR A 100 -3.39 -11.17 6.42
CA THR A 100 -3.79 -10.48 7.64
C THR A 100 -3.22 -9.06 7.65
N LEU A 101 -3.84 -8.10 8.36
CA LEU A 101 -3.25 -6.77 8.52
C LEU A 101 -1.82 -6.80 9.11
N PRO A 102 -1.51 -7.60 10.15
CA PRO A 102 -0.14 -7.74 10.64
C PRO A 102 0.82 -8.27 9.57
N GLU A 103 0.43 -9.28 8.79
CA GLU A 103 1.25 -9.78 7.68
C GLU A 103 1.50 -8.71 6.62
N PHE A 104 0.47 -7.96 6.23
CA PHE A 104 0.59 -6.88 5.25
C PHE A 104 1.54 -5.77 5.75
N LEU A 105 1.37 -5.33 7.00
CA LEU A 105 2.23 -4.29 7.58
C LEU A 105 3.68 -4.77 7.77
N SER A 106 3.89 -6.08 7.98
CA SER A 106 5.24 -6.66 8.08
C SER A 106 6.04 -6.60 6.77
N LEU A 107 5.39 -6.33 5.64
CA LEU A 107 6.07 -6.14 4.36
C LEU A 107 6.91 -4.85 4.31
N PHE A 108 6.69 -3.92 5.24
CA PHE A 108 7.33 -2.61 5.25
C PHE A 108 8.18 -2.43 6.52
N LYS A 109 9.31 -1.75 6.40
CA LYS A 109 10.14 -1.39 7.55
C LYS A 109 9.49 -0.27 8.37
N ARG A 110 8.85 0.67 7.68
CA ARG A 110 8.06 1.78 8.24
C ARG A 110 6.86 2.01 7.33
N PHE A 111 5.69 2.22 7.93
CA PHE A 111 4.45 2.53 7.23
C PHE A 111 3.83 3.79 7.84
N ASN A 112 3.48 4.77 7.00
CA ASN A 112 2.75 5.95 7.42
C ASN A 112 1.59 6.21 6.46
N LEU A 113 0.40 6.39 7.04
CA LEU A 113 -0.81 6.81 6.37
C LEU A 113 -1.26 8.15 6.97
N THR A 114 -1.38 9.18 6.13
CA THR A 114 -1.95 10.47 6.53
C THR A 114 -3.15 10.77 5.65
N LEU A 115 -4.30 11.03 6.27
CA LEU A 115 -5.57 11.30 5.62
C LEU A 115 -6.11 12.66 6.03
N SER A 116 -6.83 13.30 5.11
CA SER A 116 -7.57 14.52 5.37
C SER A 116 -8.88 14.56 4.60
N PRO A 117 -9.91 15.24 5.10
CA PRO A 117 -11.12 15.50 4.31
C PRO A 117 -10.77 16.13 2.97
N ASN A 118 -11.37 15.65 1.87
CA ASN A 118 -11.07 16.14 0.52
C ASN A 118 -11.25 17.66 0.37
N GLN A 119 -12.21 18.25 1.11
CA GLN A 119 -12.43 19.70 1.15
C GLN A 119 -11.18 20.50 1.56
N ASN A 120 -10.24 19.88 2.28
CA ASN A 120 -9.01 20.50 2.80
C ASN A 120 -7.76 20.18 1.95
N TRP A 121 -7.88 19.46 0.83
CA TRP A 121 -6.70 18.96 0.10
C TRP A 121 -5.74 20.08 -0.33
N GLN A 122 -6.26 21.23 -0.74
CA GLN A 122 -5.46 22.37 -1.20
C GLN A 122 -4.72 23.09 -0.06
N SER A 123 -5.28 23.09 1.15
CA SER A 123 -4.70 23.82 2.30
C SER A 123 -3.67 23.00 3.07
N LEU A 124 -3.67 21.67 2.92
CA LEU A 124 -2.82 20.75 3.68
C LEU A 124 -1.53 20.35 2.95
N ARG A 125 -1.49 20.45 1.62
CA ARG A 125 -0.32 20.00 0.85
C ARG A 125 0.85 20.98 0.97
N GLY A 126 1.90 20.60 1.69
CA GLY A 126 3.14 21.38 1.83
C GLY A 126 3.03 22.56 2.80
N SER A 127 1.96 22.62 3.59
CA SER A 127 1.75 23.65 4.59
C SER A 127 2.35 23.24 5.94
N GLU A 128 3.12 24.14 6.56
CA GLU A 128 3.57 23.98 7.94
C GLU A 128 2.49 24.47 8.91
N PHE A 129 2.13 23.64 9.88
CA PHE A 129 1.17 24.01 10.93
C PHE A 129 1.88 24.15 12.27
N LYS A 130 1.53 25.21 13.02
CA LYS A 130 1.85 25.35 14.45
C LYS A 130 0.57 25.15 15.23
N GLY A 131 0.54 24.14 16.10
CA GLY A 131 -0.61 23.84 16.94
C GLY A 131 -0.18 23.16 18.23
N ILE A 132 -1.08 23.14 19.21
CA ILE A 132 -0.93 22.31 20.40
C ILE A 132 -1.34 20.90 19.99
N LEU A 133 -0.39 19.96 19.99
CA LEU A 133 -0.70 18.54 19.81
C LEU A 133 -1.27 18.01 21.12
N GLU A 134 -2.59 17.99 21.22
CA GLU A 134 -3.29 17.27 22.29
C GLU A 134 -3.27 15.77 21.95
N GLY A 135 -2.22 15.07 22.39
CA GLY A 135 -2.11 13.64 22.19
C GLY A 135 -2.97 12.86 23.19
N VAL A 136 -3.76 11.90 22.71
CA VAL A 136 -4.27 10.81 23.56
C VAL A 136 -3.11 9.86 23.83
N ARG A 137 -2.58 9.85 25.06
CA ARG A 137 -1.64 8.81 25.48
C ARG A 137 -2.41 7.52 25.73
N TYR A 138 -2.34 6.57 24.80
CA TYR A 138 -2.73 5.20 25.11
C TYR A 138 -1.69 4.61 26.07
N GLN A 139 -2.11 4.24 27.29
CA GLN A 139 -1.31 3.38 28.15
C GLN A 139 -1.52 1.95 27.64
N TYR A 140 -0.50 1.39 27.00
CA TYR A 140 -0.44 -0.05 26.75
C TYR A 140 -0.25 -0.71 28.12
N GLN A 141 -1.30 -1.36 28.64
CA GLN A 141 -1.11 -2.33 29.71
C GLN A 141 -0.72 -3.63 29.01
N ASP A 142 0.55 -4.03 29.17
CA ASP A 142 0.91 -5.43 28.96
C ASP A 142 0.03 -6.25 29.91
N SER A 143 -0.97 -6.93 29.36
CA SER A 143 -1.54 -8.09 30.03
C SER A 143 -0.48 -9.19 29.97
N GLN A 144 0.49 -9.12 30.89
CA GLN A 144 1.02 -10.37 31.42
C GLN A 144 -0.09 -11.01 32.26
N ASP A 145 -0.13 -12.33 32.18
CA ASP A 145 -1.04 -13.25 32.88
C ASP A 145 -2.39 -13.47 32.19
N PHE A 146 -2.48 -14.53 31.37
CA PHE A 146 -3.12 -15.81 31.72
C PHE A 146 -2.58 -16.96 30.88
#